data_AF-A0A7L4WC89-F1
#
_entry.id   AF-A0A7L4WC89-F1
#
_cell.length_a   1.000
_cell.length_b   1.000
_cell.length_c   1.000
_cell.angle_alpha   90.00
_cell.angle_beta   90.00
_cell.angle_gamma   90.00
#
_symmetry.space_group_name_H-M   'P 1'
#
loop_
_entity.id
_entity.type
_entity.pdbx_description
1 polymer ?
#
loop_
_entity_poly.entity_id
_entity_poly.type
_entity_poly.pdbx_seq_one_letter_code
_entity_poly.pdbx_strand_id
1 'polypeptide(L)'
;MGLIYNPSESEELVSNFNASIATCEQMISDLKNGNEHLVGALNSKQLSGAAFTAGQALFTQLVIPAVNKSDTAIHELKAKLQQYSQYTRDAGGEILDEDKLNEQLEALWHQ
;
A
#
# COMPACT_ATOMS: atom_id res chain seq x y z
N MET A 1 18.49 1.68 -23.66
CA MET A 1 17.05 1.56 -23.41
C MET A 1 16.76 2.46 -22.24
N GLY A 2 16.43 3.71 -22.55
CA GLY A 2 15.99 4.70 -21.57
C GLY A 2 14.60 4.40 -21.01
N LEU A 3 14.21 5.18 -20.01
CA LEU A 3 12.89 5.12 -19.40
C LEU A 3 11.83 5.67 -20.36
N ILE A 4 10.68 4.98 -20.42
CA ILE A 4 9.51 5.45 -21.17
C ILE A 4 8.36 5.64 -20.19
N TYR A 5 7.86 6.86 -20.09
CA TYR A 5 6.63 7.18 -19.40
C TYR A 5 5.46 7.16 -20.39
N ASN A 6 4.45 6.35 -20.10
CA ASN A 6 3.19 6.33 -20.83
C ASN A 6 2.05 6.75 -19.89
N PRO A 7 1.34 7.86 -20.18
CA PRO A 7 0.29 8.38 -19.31
C PRO A 7 -0.88 7.39 -19.17
N SER A 8 -1.25 6.66 -20.21
CA SER A 8 -2.35 5.67 -20.13
C SER A 8 -1.99 4.48 -19.24
N GLU A 9 -0.76 3.96 -19.34
CA GLU A 9 -0.28 2.88 -18.46
C GLU A 9 -0.19 3.36 -17.01
N SER A 10 0.19 4.61 -16.81
CA SER A 10 0.26 5.22 -15.49
C SER A 10 -1.13 5.39 -14.85
N GLU A 11 -2.13 5.83 -15.62
CA GLU A 11 -3.52 5.91 -15.16
C GLU A 11 -4.08 4.54 -14.76
N GLU A 12 -3.82 3.51 -15.58
CA GLU A 12 -4.20 2.14 -15.29
C GLU A 12 -3.52 1.62 -14.02
N LEU A 13 -2.22 1.88 -13.86
CA LEU A 13 -1.46 1.53 -12.66
C LEU A 13 -2.09 2.18 -11.42
N VAL A 14 -2.35 3.49 -11.45
CA VAL A 14 -2.97 4.21 -10.33
C VAL A 14 -4.33 3.64 -9.98
N SER A 15 -5.16 3.34 -10.99
CA SER A 15 -6.48 2.73 -10.79
C SER A 15 -6.38 1.37 -10.11
N ASN A 16 -5.53 0.47 -10.63
CA ASN A 16 -5.36 -0.88 -10.13
C ASN A 16 -4.80 -0.91 -8.69
N PHE A 17 -3.84 -0.04 -8.38
CA PHE A 17 -3.32 0.07 -7.02
C PHE A 17 -4.36 0.65 -6.06
N ASN A 18 -5.17 1.63 -6.46
CA ASN A 18 -6.26 2.13 -5.61
C ASN A 18 -7.28 1.05 -5.27
N ALA A 19 -7.70 0.24 -6.26
CA ALA A 19 -8.62 -0.87 -6.04
C ALA A 19 -8.03 -1.94 -5.10
N SER A 20 -6.74 -2.25 -5.28
CA SER A 20 -6.01 -3.20 -4.43
C SER A 20 -5.86 -2.69 -3.00
N ILE A 21 -5.49 -1.42 -2.82
CA ILE A 21 -5.38 -0.78 -1.51
C ILE A 21 -6.72 -0.77 -0.79
N ALA A 22 -7.82 -0.42 -1.46
CA ALA A 22 -9.15 -0.46 -0.86
C ALA A 22 -9.52 -1.87 -0.37
N THR A 23 -9.17 -2.90 -1.15
CA THR A 23 -9.35 -4.30 -0.74
C THR A 23 -8.51 -4.63 0.50
N CYS A 24 -7.24 -4.21 0.53
CA CYS A 24 -6.37 -4.41 1.68
C CYS A 24 -6.87 -3.67 2.94
N GLU A 25 -7.34 -2.43 2.81
CA GLU A 25 -7.95 -1.66 3.91
C GLU A 25 -9.16 -2.40 4.51
N GLN A 26 -10.02 -2.99 3.65
CA GLN A 26 -11.15 -3.80 4.11
C GLN A 26 -10.68 -5.06 4.86
N MET A 27 -9.73 -5.81 4.30
CA MET A 27 -9.20 -7.01 4.95
C MET A 27 -8.58 -6.72 6.32
N ILE A 28 -7.83 -5.61 6.44
CA ILE A 28 -7.26 -5.19 7.71
C ILE A 28 -8.35 -4.77 8.71
N SER A 29 -9.39 -4.07 8.25
CA SER A 29 -10.55 -3.73 9.08
C SER A 29 -11.20 -4.99 9.65
N ASP A 30 -11.44 -6.00 8.81
CA ASP A 30 -12.03 -7.26 9.22
C ASP A 30 -11.13 -8.02 10.22
N LEU A 31 -9.81 -8.01 10.00
CA LEU A 31 -8.83 -8.60 10.93
C LEU A 31 -8.79 -7.86 12.27
N LYS A 32 -8.86 -6.52 12.27
CA LYS A 32 -8.94 -5.72 13.51
C LYS A 32 -10.21 -6.04 14.28
N ASN A 33 -11.37 -6.04 13.61
CA ASN A 33 -12.65 -6.38 14.23
C ASN A 33 -12.64 -7.82 14.79
N GLY A 34 -12.12 -8.77 14.04
CA GLY A 34 -11.96 -10.16 14.48
C GLY A 34 -11.05 -10.28 15.71
N ASN A 35 -9.91 -9.58 15.71
CA ASN A 35 -9.00 -9.55 16.86
C ASN A 35 -9.65 -8.92 18.09
N GLU A 36 -10.37 -7.80 17.95
CA GLU A 36 -11.10 -7.17 19.05
C GLU A 36 -12.17 -8.09 19.62
N HIS A 37 -12.94 -8.76 18.75
CA HIS A 37 -13.94 -9.74 19.17
C HIS A 37 -13.29 -10.90 19.94
N LEU A 38 -12.19 -11.46 19.43
CA LEU A 38 -11.47 -12.55 20.09
C LEU A 38 -10.90 -12.10 21.44
N VAL A 39 -10.27 -10.93 21.52
CA VAL A 39 -9.77 -10.38 22.79
C VAL A 39 -10.91 -10.15 23.79
N GLY A 40 -12.06 -9.63 23.33
CA GLY A 40 -13.26 -9.45 24.14
C GLY A 40 -13.81 -10.77 24.67
N ALA A 41 -13.92 -11.78 23.82
CA ALA A 41 -14.35 -13.13 24.19
C ALA A 41 -13.38 -13.76 25.21
N LEU A 42 -12.06 -13.57 25.04
CA LEU A 42 -11.07 -14.06 26.00
C LEU A 42 -11.21 -13.35 27.36
N ASN A 43 -11.43 -12.03 27.38
CA ASN A 43 -11.58 -11.25 28.60
C ASN A 43 -12.89 -11.51 29.38
N SER A 44 -13.85 -12.24 28.81
CA SER A 44 -15.09 -12.63 29.47
C SER A 44 -14.91 -13.56 30.68
N LYS A 45 -13.67 -14.01 30.96
CA LYS A 45 -13.30 -14.94 32.06
C LYS A 45 -14.02 -16.29 32.03
N GLN A 46 -14.67 -16.65 30.92
CA GLN A 46 -15.32 -17.95 30.75
C GLN A 46 -14.33 -19.08 30.42
N LEU A 47 -13.10 -18.74 30.00
CA LEU A 47 -12.03 -19.68 29.64
C LEU A 47 -10.81 -19.47 30.54
N SER A 48 -10.21 -20.55 31.03
CA SER A 48 -9.02 -20.52 31.89
C SER A 48 -8.07 -21.70 31.57
N GLY A 49 -6.80 -21.56 31.94
CA GLY A 49 -5.76 -22.60 31.75
C GLY A 49 -4.59 -22.17 30.86
N ALA A 50 -3.55 -23.00 30.81
CA ALA A 50 -2.29 -22.67 30.12
C ALA A 50 -2.47 -22.38 28.62
N ALA A 51 -3.33 -23.15 27.93
CA ALA A 51 -3.63 -22.93 26.51
C ALA A 51 -4.34 -21.59 26.26
N PHE A 52 -5.24 -21.19 27.16
CA PHE A 52 -5.92 -19.90 27.10
C PHE A 52 -4.94 -18.73 27.27
N THR A 53 -4.09 -18.78 28.29
CA THR A 53 -3.06 -17.75 28.52
C THR A 53 -2.07 -17.66 27.36
N ALA A 54 -1.65 -18.80 26.81
CA ALA A 54 -0.79 -18.84 25.64
C ALA A 54 -1.47 -18.24 24.40
N GLY A 55 -2.75 -18.55 24.16
CA GLY A 55 -3.54 -17.98 23.08
C GLY A 55 -3.69 -16.45 23.22
N GLN A 56 -4.04 -15.97 24.41
CA GLN A 56 -4.13 -14.53 24.68
C GLN A 56 -2.79 -13.83 24.45
N ALA A 57 -1.69 -14.40 24.94
CA ALA A 57 -0.34 -13.86 24.74
C ALA A 57 0.02 -13.81 23.25
N LEU A 58 -0.24 -14.88 22.49
CA LEU A 58 -0.02 -14.92 21.04
C LEU A 58 -0.76 -13.79 20.31
N PHE A 59 -2.05 -13.63 20.59
CA PHE A 59 -2.86 -12.61 19.90
C PHE A 59 -2.42 -11.19 20.27
N THR A 60 -2.21 -10.92 21.55
CA THR A 60 -1.84 -9.58 22.03
C THR A 60 -0.42 -9.17 21.67
N GLN A 61 0.53 -10.11 21.67
CA GLN A 61 1.96 -9.81 21.48
C GLN A 61 2.43 -9.99 20.04
N LEU A 62 1.75 -10.81 19.24
CA LEU A 62 2.20 -11.13 17.88
C LEU A 62 1.14 -10.80 16.82
N VAL A 63 -0.08 -11.33 16.93
CA VAL A 63 -1.09 -11.19 15.87
C VAL A 63 -1.55 -9.74 15.71
N ILE A 64 -1.99 -9.08 16.79
CA ILE A 64 -2.45 -7.69 16.75
C ILE A 64 -1.33 -6.75 16.27
N PRO A 65 -0.10 -6.81 16.81
CA PRO A 65 1.00 -6.00 16.30
C PRO A 65 1.32 -6.25 14.82
N ALA A 66 1.22 -7.49 14.33
CA ALA A 66 1.44 -7.79 12.92
C ALA A 66 0.36 -7.16 12.03
N VAL A 67 -0.92 -7.24 12.42
CA VAL A 67 -2.02 -6.57 11.70
C VAL A 67 -1.81 -5.06 11.66
N ASN A 68 -1.40 -4.44 12.77
CA ASN A 68 -1.13 -3.00 12.82
C ASN A 68 0.08 -2.59 11.96
N LYS A 69 1.10 -3.43 11.84
CA LYS A 69 2.23 -3.20 10.92
C LYS A 69 1.77 -3.26 9.46
N SER A 70 0.94 -4.24 9.11
CA SER A 70 0.36 -4.34 7.77
C SER A 70 -0.52 -3.13 7.43
N ASP A 71 -1.33 -2.67 8.38
CA ASP A 71 -2.12 -1.43 8.26
C ASP A 71 -1.22 -0.22 7.93
N THR A 72 -0.15 -0.03 8.71
CA THR A 72 0.82 1.05 8.49
C THR A 72 1.44 0.97 7.10
N ALA A 73 1.85 -0.23 6.66
CA ALA A 73 2.44 -0.43 5.34
C ALA A 73 1.46 -0.11 4.19
N ILE A 74 0.17 -0.43 4.35
CA ILE A 74 -0.88 -0.09 3.38
C ILE A 74 -1.07 1.44 3.31
N HIS A 75 -1.07 2.11 4.46
CA HIS A 75 -1.12 3.58 4.51
C HIS A 75 0.09 4.23 3.83
N GLU A 76 1.29 3.68 4.02
CA GLU A 76 2.50 4.14 3.33
C GLU A 76 2.43 3.92 1.82
N LEU A 77 1.92 2.76 1.37
CA LEU A 77 1.69 2.49 -0.06
C LEU A 77 0.72 3.49 -0.68
N LYS A 78 -0.37 3.82 0.03
CA LYS A 78 -1.34 4.84 -0.41
C LYS A 78 -0.69 6.22 -0.55
N ALA A 79 0.12 6.62 0.41
CA ALA A 79 0.84 7.90 0.35
C ALA A 79 1.83 7.93 -0.84
N LYS A 80 2.58 6.84 -1.06
CA LYS A 80 3.49 6.71 -2.22
C LYS A 80 2.73 6.75 -3.54
N LEU A 81 1.56 6.12 -3.63
CA LEU A 81 0.73 6.15 -4.83
C LEU A 81 0.18 7.56 -5.10
N GLN A 82 -0.21 8.30 -4.06
CA GLN A 82 -0.61 9.70 -4.19
C GLN A 82 0.54 10.58 -4.69
N GLN A 83 1.76 10.37 -4.17
CA GLN A 83 2.95 11.07 -4.65
C GLN A 83 3.24 10.73 -6.12
N TYR A 84 3.16 9.45 -6.48
CA TYR A 84 3.31 9.02 -7.87
C TYR A 84 2.27 9.69 -8.78
N SER A 85 0.99 9.70 -8.39
CA SER A 85 -0.08 10.35 -9.14
C SER A 85 0.13 11.87 -9.32
N GLN A 86 0.84 12.52 -8.39
CA GLN A 86 1.23 13.91 -8.56
C GLN A 86 2.32 14.06 -9.63
N TYR A 87 3.36 13.23 -9.60
CA TYR A 87 4.41 13.25 -10.63
C TYR A 87 3.87 12.96 -12.03
N THR A 88 2.89 12.07 -12.14
CA THR A 88 2.26 11.74 -13.43
C THR A 88 1.43 12.90 -13.97
N ARG A 89 0.79 13.69 -13.08
CA ARG A 89 0.16 14.95 -13.48
C ARG A 89 1.18 15.97 -13.97
N ASP A 90 2.30 16.10 -13.26
CA ASP A 90 3.33 17.07 -13.59
C ASP A 90 4.06 16.73 -14.90
N ALA A 91 4.18 15.43 -15.22
CA ALA A 91 4.74 14.94 -16.49
C ALA A 91 3.86 15.26 -17.71
N GLY A 92 2.57 15.54 -17.51
CA GLY A 92 1.62 15.84 -18.59
C GLY A 92 1.09 14.61 -19.32
N GLY A 93 0.40 14.86 -20.43
CA GLY A 93 -0.34 13.85 -21.21
C GLY A 93 0.42 13.25 -22.40
N GLU A 94 1.71 13.53 -22.54
CA GLU A 94 2.52 13.03 -23.65
C GLU A 94 3.35 11.81 -23.22
N ILE A 95 3.67 10.94 -24.17
CA ILE A 95 4.62 9.85 -23.94
C ILE A 95 6.02 10.47 -23.87
N LEU A 96 6.70 10.28 -22.75
CA LEU A 96 8.06 10.77 -22.55
C LEU A 96 9.03 9.62 -22.70
N ASP A 97 9.88 9.68 -23.72
CA ASP A 97 10.92 8.69 -24.02
C ASP A 97 12.27 9.35 -23.76
N GLU A 98 12.99 8.87 -22.75
CA GLU A 98 14.25 9.44 -22.29
C GLU A 98 15.31 9.52 -23.41
N ASP A 99 15.41 8.47 -24.24
CA ASP A 99 16.39 8.44 -25.32
C ASP A 99 16.07 9.55 -26.35
N LYS A 100 14.79 9.72 -26.71
CA LYS A 100 14.34 10.79 -27.64
C LYS A 100 14.48 12.19 -27.07
N LEU A 101 14.20 12.37 -25.78
CA LEU A 101 14.34 13.66 -25.11
C LEU A 101 15.81 14.09 -25.06
N ASN A 102 16.72 13.15 -24.78
CA ASN A 102 18.15 13.41 -24.79
C ASN A 102 18.66 13.77 -26.19
N GLU A 103 18.21 13.08 -27.25
CA GLU A 103 18.53 13.44 -28.64
C GLU A 103 18.07 14.87 -28.99
N GLN A 104 16.86 15.27 -28.55
CA GLN A 104 16.35 16.62 -28.78
C GLN A 104 17.18 17.69 -28.02
N LEU A 105 17.60 17.39 -26.79
CA LEU A 105 18.46 18.27 -25.99
C LEU A 105 19.83 18.48 -26.63
N GLU A 106 20.47 17.41 -27.12
CA GLU A 106 21.74 17.50 -27.83
C GLU A 106 21.60 18.31 -29.13
N ALA A 107 20.53 18.09 -29.90
CA ALA A 107 20.26 18.87 -31.10
C ALA A 107 20.08 20.37 -30.82
N LEU A 108 19.44 20.73 -29.70
CA LEU A 108 19.28 22.12 -29.25
C LEU A 108 20.60 22.75 -28.79
N TRP A 109 21.51 21.99 -28.17
CA TRP A 109 22.82 22.49 -27.75
C TRP A 109 23.83 22.64 -28.88
N HIS A 110 23.59 21.99 -30.03
CA HIS A 110 24.42 22.09 -31.23
C HIS A 110 23.89 23.11 -32.26
N GLN A 111 22.86 23.88 -31.91
CA GLN A 111 22.29 24.97 -32.72
C GLN A 111 22.75 26.34 -32.23
#